data_AF-A0A841ET71-F1
#
_entry.id   AF-A0A841ET71-F1
#
_cell.length_a   1.000
_cell.length_b   1.000
_cell.length_c   1.000
_cell.angle_alpha   90.00
_cell.angle_beta   90.00
_cell.angle_gamma   90.00
#
_symmetry.space_group_name_H-M   'P 1'
#
loop_
_entity.id
_entity.type
_entity.pdbx_description
1 polymer ?
#
loop_
_entity_poly.entity_id
_entity_poly.type
_entity_poly.pdbx_seq_one_letter_code
_entity_poly.pdbx_strand_id
1 'polypeptide(L)'
;MTNLLSNPLVLSVLAIVALQVFYLLFYSLRKTNVNKCPSCGNLHCDRVKRPFQIKLFLSYFSDLKYYKCPSCNANFFIVQTKDNSVDKNSKFLKV
;
A
#
# COMPACT_ATOMS: atom_id res chain seq x y z
N MET A 1 -25.26 14.78 -33.61
CA MET A 1 -24.09 14.12 -32.99
C MET A 1 -24.17 14.35 -31.49
N THR A 2 -24.74 13.40 -30.74
CA THR A 2 -24.75 13.48 -29.27
C THR A 2 -23.33 13.22 -28.77
N ASN A 3 -22.76 14.19 -28.06
CA ASN A 3 -21.43 14.07 -27.49
C ASN A 3 -21.36 12.82 -26.60
N LEU A 4 -20.46 11.89 -26.90
CA LEU A 4 -20.28 10.66 -26.12
C LEU A 4 -20.05 10.95 -24.62
N LEU A 5 -19.49 12.13 -24.31
CA LEU A 5 -19.25 12.63 -22.96
C LEU A 5 -20.51 13.03 -22.17
N SER A 6 -21.68 13.25 -22.79
CA SER A 6 -22.90 13.65 -22.08
C SER A 6 -23.74 12.45 -21.62
N ASN A 7 -23.30 11.22 -21.92
CA ASN A 7 -24.00 10.02 -21.46
C ASN A 7 -23.68 9.75 -19.97
N PRO A 8 -24.69 9.72 -19.07
CA PRO A 8 -24.45 9.54 -17.64
C PRO A 8 -23.77 8.21 -17.30
N LEU A 9 -23.94 7.17 -18.12
CA LEU A 9 -23.24 5.90 -17.97
C LEU A 9 -21.75 6.01 -18.28
N VAL A 10 -21.38 6.80 -19.30
CA VAL A 10 -19.97 7.00 -19.67
C VAL A 10 -19.27 7.85 -18.60
N LEU A 11 -19.95 8.88 -18.09
CA LEU A 11 -19.44 9.70 -16.99
C LEU A 11 -19.23 8.92 -15.70
N SER A 12 -20.17 8.03 -15.33
CA SER A 12 -20.04 7.22 -14.12
C SER A 12 -18.88 6.23 -14.19
N VAL A 13 -18.71 5.57 -15.35
CA VAL A 13 -17.57 4.66 -15.57
C VAL A 13 -16.24 5.42 -15.52
N LEU A 14 -16.14 6.58 -16.17
CA LEU A 14 -14.93 7.42 -16.11
C LEU A 14 -14.61 7.87 -14.68
N ALA A 15 -15.63 8.27 -13.90
CA ALA A 15 -15.45 8.65 -12.50
C ALA A 15 -14.95 7.48 -11.64
N ILE A 16 -15.50 6.27 -11.82
CA ILE A 16 -15.05 5.06 -11.10
C ILE A 16 -13.59 4.74 -11.45
N VAL A 17 -13.23 4.80 -12.73
CA VAL A 17 -11.84 4.55 -13.18
C VAL A 17 -10.89 5.60 -12.60
N ALA A 18 -11.25 6.88 -12.65
CA ALA A 18 -10.43 7.96 -12.08
C ALA A 18 -10.22 7.79 -10.57
N LEU A 19 -11.30 7.43 -9.84
CA LEU A 19 -11.24 7.16 -8.41
C LEU A 19 -10.37 5.94 -8.10
N GLN A 20 -10.46 4.89 -8.91
CA GLN A 20 -9.60 3.70 -8.80
C GLN A 20 -8.12 4.06 -8.98
N VAL A 21 -7.79 4.86 -9.99
CA VAL A 21 -6.41 5.34 -10.26
C VAL A 21 -5.93 6.23 -9.10
N PHE A 22 -6.78 7.11 -8.58
CA PHE A 22 -6.45 7.95 -7.42
C PHE A 22 -6.14 7.11 -6.18
N TYR A 23 -6.96 6.08 -5.89
CA TYR A 23 -6.66 5.14 -4.80
C TYR A 23 -5.33 4.41 -5.01
N LEU A 24 -5.06 3.93 -6.23
CA LEU A 24 -3.79 3.25 -6.54
C LEU A 24 -2.58 4.18 -6.38
N LEU A 25 -2.68 5.44 -6.80
CA LEU A 25 -1.65 6.46 -6.58
C LEU A 25 -1.43 6.73 -5.09
N PHE A 26 -2.51 6.97 -4.34
CA PHE A 26 -2.45 7.18 -2.90
C PHE A 26 -1.82 5.99 -2.17
N TYR A 27 -2.17 4.76 -2.57
CA TYR A 27 -1.55 3.55 -2.02
C TYR A 27 -0.09 3.40 -2.43
N SER A 28 0.28 3.79 -3.65
CA SER A 28 1.67 3.74 -4.14
C SER A 28 2.56 4.73 -3.38
N LEU A 29 2.05 5.91 -3.03
CA LEU A 29 2.76 6.87 -2.18
C LEU A 29 2.95 6.40 -0.74
N ARG A 30 2.07 5.51 -0.26
CA ARG A 30 2.17 4.87 1.07
C ARG A 30 2.87 3.52 1.05
N LYS A 31 3.35 3.07 -0.12
CA LYS A 31 4.10 1.84 -0.26
C LYS A 31 5.55 2.09 0.16
N THR A 32 6.02 1.31 1.11
CA THR A 32 7.42 1.35 1.57
C THR A 32 8.05 -0.03 1.41
N ASN A 33 9.33 -0.06 1.05
CA ASN A 33 10.13 -1.30 0.99
C ASN A 33 10.87 -1.56 2.31
N VAL A 34 10.75 -0.64 3.28
CA VAL A 34 11.43 -0.68 4.57
C VAL A 34 10.37 -0.82 5.66
N ASN A 35 10.69 -1.52 6.76
CA ASN A 35 9.87 -1.57 7.97
C ASN A 35 9.83 -0.21 8.72
N LYS A 36 9.53 0.88 8.02
CA LYS A 36 9.42 2.24 8.54
C LYS A 36 8.09 2.83 8.11
N CYS A 37 7.41 3.51 9.03
CA CYS A 37 6.19 4.23 8.69
C CYS A 37 6.49 5.39 7.72
N PRO A 38 5.78 5.52 6.58
CA PRO A 38 6.00 6.62 5.64
C PRO A 38 5.57 7.99 6.20
N SER A 39 4.71 8.04 7.23
CA SER A 39 4.23 9.30 7.81
C SER A 39 5.12 9.84 8.92
N CYS A 40 5.73 8.98 9.75
CA CYS A 40 6.51 9.42 10.91
C CYS A 40 7.92 8.82 11.00
N GLY A 41 8.30 7.94 10.06
CA GLY A 41 9.62 7.30 10.04
C GLY A 41 9.82 6.21 11.09
N ASN A 42 8.84 5.93 11.95
CA ASN A 42 9.00 5.00 13.06
C ASN A 42 9.13 3.54 12.58
N LEU A 43 10.04 2.78 13.19
CA LEU A 43 10.41 1.42 12.81
C LEU A 43 9.49 0.35 13.42
N HIS A 44 8.87 0.66 14.56
CA HIS A 44 8.01 -0.26 15.28
C HIS A 44 6.58 -0.16 14.76
N CYS A 45 6.29 -0.82 13.65
CA CYS A 45 4.95 -0.90 13.09
C CYS A 45 4.36 -2.31 13.24
N ASP A 46 3.11 -2.39 13.67
CA ASP A 46 2.43 -3.64 13.94
C ASP A 46 1.75 -4.18 12.69
N ARG A 47 1.86 -5.50 12.49
CA ARG A 47 1.17 -6.17 11.39
C ARG A 47 -0.30 -6.36 11.74
N VAL A 48 -1.18 -5.86 10.89
CA VAL A 48 -2.63 -5.93 11.07
C VAL A 48 -3.28 -6.70 9.91
N LYS A 49 -4.46 -7.29 10.17
CA LYS A 49 -5.24 -7.96 9.12
C LYS A 49 -5.71 -6.93 8.09
N ARG A 50 -5.62 -7.30 6.80
CA ARG A 50 -6.17 -6.48 5.71
C ARG A 50 -7.69 -6.39 5.86
N PRO A 51 -8.30 -5.20 5.80
CA PRO A 51 -9.75 -5.07 5.76
C PRO A 51 -10.32 -5.68 4.47
N PHE A 52 -11.57 -6.13 4.52
CA PHE A 52 -12.20 -6.94 3.46
C PHE A 52 -12.16 -6.28 2.08
N GLN A 53 -12.45 -4.98 2.01
CA GLN A 53 -12.43 -4.20 0.77
C GLN A 53 -11.03 -4.24 0.12
N ILE A 54 -9.99 -3.98 0.91
CA ILE A 54 -8.59 -4.02 0.46
C ILE A 54 -8.20 -5.46 0.05
N LYS A 55 -8.69 -6.47 0.77
CA LYS A 55 -8.45 -7.87 0.42
C LYS A 55 -9.08 -8.23 -0.92
N LEU A 56 -10.26 -7.70 -1.24
CA LEU A 56 -10.95 -7.94 -2.52
C LEU A 56 -10.15 -7.31 -3.68
N PHE A 57 -9.79 -6.04 -3.56
CA PHE A 57 -9.09 -5.29 -4.60
C PHE A 57 -7.62 -5.70 -4.79
N LEU A 58 -6.92 -6.08 -3.71
CA LEU A 58 -5.51 -6.48 -3.73
C LEU A 58 -5.32 -7.98 -3.49
N SER A 59 -6.33 -8.79 -3.77
CA SER A 59 -6.25 -10.26 -3.70
C SER A 59 -5.16 -10.81 -4.60
N TYR A 60 -4.97 -10.20 -5.77
CA TYR A 60 -3.95 -10.55 -6.75
C TYR A 60 -2.51 -10.30 -6.27
N PHE A 61 -2.32 -9.43 -5.27
CA PHE A 61 -1.00 -9.07 -4.76
C PHE A 61 -0.72 -9.75 -3.41
N SER A 62 -0.17 -10.96 -3.50
CA SER A 62 0.19 -11.82 -2.36
C SER A 62 1.28 -11.23 -1.46
N ASP A 63 2.21 -10.45 -2.03
CA ASP A 63 3.41 -9.95 -1.32
C ASP A 63 3.19 -8.65 -0.52
N LEU A 64 1.97 -8.11 -0.54
CA LEU A 64 1.62 -6.85 0.14
C LEU A 64 1.24 -7.06 1.61
N LYS A 65 2.15 -6.86 2.54
CA LYS A 65 1.80 -6.95 3.98
C LYS A 65 1.20 -5.63 4.45
N TYR A 66 0.16 -5.68 5.28
CA TYR A 66 -0.54 -4.50 5.80
C TYR A 66 -0.10 -4.23 7.25
N TYR A 67 0.28 -2.99 7.50
CA TYR A 67 0.84 -2.54 8.77
C TYR A 67 0.14 -1.29 9.27
N LYS A 68 0.16 -1.12 10.58
CA LYS A 68 -0.34 0.04 11.28
C LYS A 68 0.76 0.56 12.19
N CYS A 69 1.05 1.85 12.10
CA CYS A 69 1.99 2.48 13.01
C CYS A 69 1.26 2.82 14.33
N PRO A 70 1.75 2.38 15.50
CA PRO A 70 1.15 2.72 16.79
C PRO A 70 1.34 4.21 17.14
N SER A 71 2.41 4.86 16.67
CA SER A 71 2.69 6.28 17.01
C SER A 71 1.80 7.28 16.28
N CYS A 72 1.55 7.07 14.98
CA CYS A 72 0.74 8.01 14.17
C CYS A 72 -0.60 7.40 13.74
N ASN A 73 -0.90 6.17 14.17
CA ASN A 73 -2.10 5.41 13.79
C ASN A 73 -2.29 5.21 12.28
N ALA A 74 -1.28 5.53 11.46
CA ALA A 74 -1.36 5.47 10.01
C ALA A 74 -1.27 4.02 9.52
N ASN A 75 -2.13 3.69 8.57
CA ASN A 75 -2.11 2.41 7.86
C ASN A 75 -1.32 2.53 6.56
N PHE A 76 -0.49 1.53 6.29
CA PHE A 76 0.35 1.49 5.10
C PHE A 76 0.68 0.05 4.70
N PHE A 77 1.26 -0.11 3.51
CA PHE A 77 1.64 -1.42 2.97
C PHE A 77 3.15 -1.52 2.82
N ILE A 78 3.66 -2.70 3.14
CA ILE A 78 5.05 -3.05 2.91
C ILE A 78 5.08 -4.17 1.89
N VAL A 79 5.79 -3.93 0.78
CA VAL A 79 6.05 -5.00 -0.18
C VAL A 79 7.30 -5.71 0.27
N GLN A 80 7.18 -7.00 0.60
CA GLN A 80 8.35 -7.81 0.82
C GLN A 80 8.93 -8.20 -0.53
N THR A 81 9.98 -7.50 -0.96
CA THR A 81 10.87 -8.02 -1.99
C THR A 81 11.51 -9.28 -1.44
N LYS A 82 11.38 -10.40 -2.16
CA LYS A 82 12.00 -11.69 -1.80
C LYS A 82 13.54 -11.64 -1.82
N ASP A 83 14.13 -10.53 -2.22
CA ASP A 83 15.57 -10.29 -2.21
C ASP A 83 16.03 -9.81 -0.83
N ASN A 84 15.98 -10.70 0.16
CA ASN A 84 16.75 -10.56 1.39
C ASN A 84 17.64 -11.81 1.56
N SER A 85 18.49 -12.06 0.56
CA SER A 85 19.73 -12.77 0.83
C SER A 85 20.64 -11.84 1.63
N VAL A 86 20.61 -12.03 2.94
CA VAL A 86 21.76 -11.85 3.83
C VAL A 86 22.24 -10.40 4.00
N ASP A 87 21.58 -9.66 4.89
CA ASP A 87 22.31 -8.75 5.79
C ASP A 87 22.20 -9.27 7.23
N LYS A 88 22.76 -10.48 7.42
CA LYS A 88 22.95 -11.12 8.74
C LYS A 88 24.29 -10.73 9.38
N ASN A 89 25.01 -9.73 8.88
CA ASN A 89 26.40 -9.49 9.26
C ASN A 89 26.65 -8.30 10.20
N SER A 90 25.62 -7.73 10.85
CA SER A 90 25.83 -6.68 11.86
C SER A 90 25.70 -7.15 13.32
N LYS A 91 25.56 -8.46 13.57
CA LYS A 91 25.47 -9.03 14.94
C LYS A 91 26.77 -9.60 15.53
N PHE A 92 27.91 -9.49 14.84
CA PHE A 92 29.20 -10.02 15.33
C PHE A 92 30.29 -8.95 15.53
N LEU A 93 29.91 -7.74 15.94
CA LEU A 93 30.85 -6.78 16.56
C LEU A 93 30.37 -6.47 17.98
N LYS A 94 30.53 -7.45 18.87
CA LYS A 94 30.61 -7.22 20.30
C LYS A 94 31.70 -8.11 20.88
N VAL A 95 32.81 -7.42 21.20
CA VAL A 95 33.91 -7.78 22.12
C VAL A 95 34.85 -8.88 21.67
#